data_AF-A0A133VLF4-F1
#
_entry.id   AF-A0A133VLF4-F1
#
_cell.length_a   1.000
_cell.length_b   1.000
_cell.length_c   1.000
_cell.angle_alpha   90.00
_cell.angle_beta   90.00
_cell.angle_gamma   90.00
#
_symmetry.space_group_name_H-M   'P 1'
#
loop_
_entity.id
_entity.type
_entity.pdbx_description
1 polymer ?
#
loop_
_entity_poly.entity_id
_entity_poly.type
_entity_poly.pdbx_seq_one_letter_code
_entity_poly.pdbx_strand_id
1 'polypeptide(L)' 'MKKYGITPTLVRKGMNNPDSIVDGHSDRKIAQKKLNDHILRIIFEEEKNKSVIVTVYKARRGRYGI' A
#
# COMPACT_ATOMS: atom_id res chain seq x y z
N MET A 1 11.01 -3.99 -6.79
CA MET A 1 9.77 -4.80 -6.78
C MET A 1 10.05 -6.31 -6.82
N LYS A 2 10.70 -6.86 -7.86
CA LYS A 2 11.01 -8.32 -7.97
C LYS A 2 11.77 -8.90 -6.78
N LYS A 3 12.85 -8.23 -6.32
CA LYS A 3 13.68 -8.64 -5.16
C LYS A 3 12.88 -8.86 -3.87
N TYR A 4 11.77 -8.16 -3.71
CA TYR A 4 10.93 -8.24 -2.51
C TYR A 4 9.66 -9.06 -2.73
N GLY A 5 9.51 -9.76 -3.86
CA GLY A 5 8.31 -10.53 -4.18
C GLY A 5 7.04 -9.68 -4.29
N ILE A 6 7.18 -8.39 -4.63
CA ILE A 6 6.06 -7.49 -4.86
C ILE A 6 5.81 -7.46 -6.37
N THR A 7 4.64 -7.93 -6.80
CA THR A 7 4.23 -7.95 -8.21
C THR A 7 3.28 -6.78 -8.52
N PRO A 8 3.22 -6.29 -9.76
CA PRO A 8 2.25 -5.27 -10.17
C PRO A 8 0.80 -5.69 -9.88
N THR A 9 0.49 -6.97 -10.05
CA THR A 9 -0.84 -7.54 -9.75
C THR A 9 -1.19 -7.40 -8.27
N LEU A 10 -0.21 -7.63 -7.38
CA LEU A 10 -0.41 -7.48 -5.94
C LEU A 10 -0.65 -6.02 -5.55
N VAL A 11 0.10 -5.09 -6.15
CA VAL A 11 -0.10 -3.65 -5.96
C VAL A 11 -1.49 -3.21 -6.44
N ARG A 12 -1.90 -3.65 -7.63
CA ARG A 12 -3.25 -3.38 -8.15
C ARG A 12 -4.34 -3.91 -7.24
N LYS A 13 -4.17 -5.13 -6.70
CA LYS A 13 -5.12 -5.71 -5.74
C LYS A 13 -5.18 -4.91 -4.43
N GLY A 14 -4.03 -4.41 -3.96
CA GLY A 14 -3.93 -3.55 -2.80
C GLY A 14 -4.55 -2.15 -2.98
N MET A 15 -4.52 -1.61 -4.20
CA MET A 15 -5.20 -0.34 -4.52
C MET A 15 -6.71 -0.51 -4.73
N ASN A 16 -7.13 -1.57 -5.42
CA ASN A 16 -8.54 -1.77 -5.76
C ASN A 16 -9.38 -2.28 -4.59
N ASN A 17 -8.78 -3.05 -3.68
CA ASN A 17 -9.47 -3.62 -2.52
C ASN A 17 -8.53 -3.65 -1.30
N PRO A 18 -8.15 -2.48 -0.77
CA PRO A 18 -7.34 -2.38 0.45
C PRO A 18 -8.12 -2.92 1.65
N ASP A 19 -7.41 -3.48 2.62
CA ASP A 19 -8.01 -3.85 3.91
C ASP A 19 -8.20 -2.61 4.81
N SER A 20 -7.38 -1.58 4.60
CA SER A 20 -7.61 -0.25 5.15
C SER A 20 -6.91 0.84 4.34
N ILE A 21 -7.42 2.06 4.43
CA ILE A 21 -6.75 3.27 3.95
C ILE A 21 -6.53 4.16 5.16
N VAL A 22 -5.31 4.68 5.32
CA VAL A 22 -4.98 5.65 6.38
C VAL A 22 -4.33 6.88 5.78
N ASP A 23 -4.53 8.02 6.41
CA ASP A 23 -3.87 9.25 6.03
C ASP A 23 -2.38 9.19 6.41
N GLY A 24 -1.54 9.63 5.48
CA GLY A 24 -0.12 9.86 5.67
C GLY A 24 0.19 11.34 5.85
N HIS A 25 1.47 11.69 5.77
CA HIS A 25 1.91 13.09 5.79
C HIS A 25 1.79 13.72 4.39
N SER A 26 1.51 15.04 4.35
CA SER A 26 1.48 15.86 3.13
C SER A 26 0.52 15.32 2.06
N ASP A 27 -0.76 15.18 2.41
CA ASP A 27 -1.87 14.75 1.52
C ASP A 27 -1.72 13.35 0.90
N ARG A 28 -0.73 12.59 1.37
CA ARG A 28 -0.54 11.19 0.95
C ARG A 28 -1.54 10.31 1.67
N LYS A 29 -2.06 9.34 0.94
CA LYS A 29 -2.85 8.24 1.50
C LYS A 29 -2.03 6.96 1.45
N ILE A 30 -2.34 6.05 2.38
CA ILE A 30 -1.65 4.77 2.48
C ILE A 30 -2.68 3.65 2.44
N ALA A 31 -2.77 3.01 1.27
CA ALA A 31 -3.54 1.78 1.11
C ALA A 31 -2.76 0.61 1.71
N GLN A 32 -3.43 -0.17 2.55
CA GLN A 32 -2.84 -1.26 3.30
C GLN A 32 -3.52 -2.58 2.94
N LYS A 33 -2.72 -3.58 2.60
CA LYS A 33 -3.20 -4.94 2.30
C LYS A 33 -2.47 -5.98 3.14
N LYS A 34 -3.20 -6.79 3.90
CA LYS A 34 -2.65 -7.89 4.69
C LYS A 34 -2.08 -8.96 3.77
N LEU A 35 -0.89 -9.44 4.10
CA LEU A 35 -0.15 -10.48 3.41
C LEU A 35 0.44 -11.46 4.44
N ASN A 36 -0.28 -12.51 4.85
CA ASN A 36 0.18 -13.44 5.89
C ASN A 36 0.75 -12.67 7.11
N ASP A 37 2.06 -12.79 7.39
CA ASP A 37 2.78 -12.11 8.49
C ASP A 37 3.17 -10.65 8.21
N HIS A 38 2.92 -10.20 6.99
CA HIS A 38 3.28 -8.88 6.48
C HIS A 38 2.05 -8.07 6.10
N ILE A 39 2.28 -6.80 5.87
CA ILE A 39 1.35 -5.85 5.30
C ILE A 39 2.05 -5.19 4.11
N LEU A 40 1.35 -5.12 2.98
CA LEU A 40 1.73 -4.28 1.87
C LEU A 40 1.24 -2.87 2.16
N ARG A 41 2.16 -1.90 2.16
CA ARG A 41 1.83 -0.48 2.25
C ARG A 41 2.10 0.16 0.89
N ILE A 42 1.06 0.76 0.34
CA ILE A 42 1.08 1.48 -0.93
C ILE A 42 0.78 2.93 -0.61
N ILE A 43 1.81 3.76 -0.66
CA ILE A 43 1.70 5.20 -0.45
C ILE A 43 1.41 5.82 -1.81
N PHE A 44 0.32 6.59 -1.87
CA PHE A 44 -0.11 7.23 -3.10
C PHE A 44 -0.63 8.65 -2.83
N GLU A 45 -0.57 9.47 -3.86
CA GLU A 45 -1.16 10.80 -3.91
C GLU A 45 -2.37 10.74 -4.85
N GLU A 46 -3.45 11.43 -4.49
CA GLU A 46 -4.60 11.59 -5.36
C GLU A 46 -4.42 12.86 -6.19
N GLU A 47 -4.21 12.69 -7.49
CA GLU A 47 -4.35 13.77 -8.46
C GLU A 47 -5.75 13.69 -9.08
N LYS A 48 -6.27 14.82 -9.58
CA LYS A 48 -7.65 15.03 -10.07
C LYS A 48 -8.41 13.77 -10.53
N ASN A 49 -7.83 12.96 -11.42
CA ASN A 49 -8.45 11.73 -11.96
C ASN A 49 -7.57 10.47 -11.86
N LYS A 50 -6.49 10.46 -11.06
CA LYS A 50 -5.58 9.32 -10.96
C LYS A 50 -4.92 9.24 -9.58
N SER A 51 -4.66 8.01 -9.13
CA SER A 51 -3.80 7.77 -7.98
C SER A 51 -2.37 7.53 -8.44
N VAL A 52 -1.43 8.36 -8.00
CA VAL A 52 0.00 8.21 -8.30
C VAL A 52 0.67 7.49 -7.15
N ILE A 53 1.19 6.30 -7.40
CA ILE A 53 1.89 5.51 -6.39
C ILE A 53 3.31 6.04 -6.24
N VAL A 54 3.62 6.56 -5.06
CA VAL A 54 4.94 7.11 -4.72
C VAL A 54 5.86 6.01 -4.21
N THR A 55 5.36 5.18 -3.29
CA THR A 55 6.19 4.18 -2.60
C THR A 55 5.39 2.90 -2.32
N VAL A 56 6.02 1.74 -2.53
CA VAL A 56 5.46 0.43 -2.17
C VAL A 56 6.48 -0.38 -1.38
N TYR A 57 6.08 -0.88 -0.21
CA TYR A 57 6.93 -1.76 0.60
C TYR A 57 6.11 -2.73 1.45
N LYS A 58 6.77 -3.80 1.91
CA LYS A 58 6.22 -4.72 2.91
C LYS A 58 6.71 -4.32 4.30
N ALA A 59 5.84 -4.42 5.29
CA ALA A 59 6.20 -4.32 6.70
C ALA A 59 5.65 -5.51 7.48
N ARG A 60 6.21 -5.85 8.64
CA ARG A 60 5.64 -6.85 9.55
C ARG A 60 4.35 -6.31 10.17
N ARG A 61 3.30 -7.13 10.25
CA ARG A 61 1.98 -6.72 10.77
C ARG A 61 2.01 -6.20 12.19
N GLY A 62 2.86 -6.76 13.05
CA GLY A 62 2.99 -6.37 14.46
C GLY A 62 3.35 -4.90 14.70
N ARG A 63 3.82 -4.16 13.67
CA ARG A 63 4.07 -2.72 13.77
C ARG A 63 2.87 -1.84 13.44
N TYR A 64 1.83 -2.37 12.78
CA TYR A 64 0.78 -1.55 12.18
C TYR A 64 -0.66 -1.98 12.53
N GLY A 65 -0.85 -2.90 13.49
CA GLY A 65 -2.14 -3.08 14.19
C GLY A 65 -3.32 -3.59 13.34
N ILE A 66 -3.09 -4.08 12.13
CA ILE A 66 -4.13 -4.62 11.22
C ILE A 66 -4.02 -6.12 11.10
#